data_AF-A0A6H9LBG8-F1
#
_entry.id   AF-A0A6H9LBG8-F1
#
_cell.length_a   1.000
_cell.length_b   1.000
_cell.length_c   1.000
_cell.angle_alpha   90.00
_cell.angle_beta   90.00
_cell.angle_gamma   90.00
#
_symmetry.space_group_name_H-M   'P 1'
#
loop_
_entity.id
_entity.type
_entity.pdbx_description
1 polymer ?
#
loop_
_entity_poly.entity_id
_entity_poly.type
_entity_poly.pdbx_seq_one_letter_code
_entity_poly.pdbx_strand_id
1 'polypeptide(L)'
;MKDQHLSGKQIDKLLNACFKMDDNDKNIVLLVDVPDAKMPDCDDWRFRRNFALQWLQSLTKEYGKKRSVQIYYYPNVGANNGDLPETMYKINGSTVEIDTEFLNAHGQELSTAEILTGAQIVIAMTQLSATAPLKVLAKIHHFRGATMPNFTEPMIPALALDYNKVDERVMYIKKRLDKAVSVDYYFTTPGDKFHFKADVRNRQAHASSGLMHGKYQVGNLPSGEAYIVPYEGEIEGDPSQSAGTIPVQFGDEIVLYKVEGNRAIKVLSEGPFSTAEKNMLWDEPAYGNISELGFGVLDAFGVKAVGSILLDEKLGVHIAFGRSEHFGGIVSPDSFNKKENVVHIDRVYIPECQKDIRIKSVIFTYEDGTNEAIVADDNYLF
;
A
#
# COMPACT_ATOMS: atom_id res chain seq x y z
N MET A 1 -8.42 -26.46 -0.52
CA MET A 1 -7.05 -26.01 -0.87
C MET A 1 -6.15 -26.44 0.27
N LYS A 2 -4.89 -26.86 0.04
CA LYS A 2 -3.98 -27.14 1.16
C LYS A 2 -3.78 -25.81 1.90
N ASP A 3 -4.01 -25.79 3.21
CA ASP A 3 -3.78 -24.60 4.04
C ASP A 3 -2.40 -24.04 3.71
N GLN A 4 -2.36 -22.83 3.13
CA GLN A 4 -1.10 -22.21 2.76
C GLN A 4 -0.49 -21.61 4.02
N HIS A 5 0.23 -22.42 4.79
CA HIS A 5 0.96 -21.93 5.96
C HIS A 5 2.44 -21.71 5.64
N LEU A 6 2.98 -20.58 6.09
CA LEU A 6 4.42 -20.35 6.10
C LEU A 6 5.03 -21.07 7.32
N SER A 7 6.04 -21.90 7.07
CA SER A 7 6.84 -22.49 8.15
C SER A 7 7.66 -21.42 8.89
N GLY A 8 8.07 -21.71 10.13
CA GLY A 8 8.94 -20.81 10.92
C GLY A 8 10.18 -20.35 10.15
N LYS A 9 10.81 -21.23 9.37
CA LYS A 9 11.94 -20.90 8.49
C LYS A 9 11.58 -19.94 7.36
N GLN A 10 10.39 -20.06 6.77
CA GLN A 10 9.95 -19.15 5.71
C GLN A 10 9.66 -17.76 6.28
N ILE A 11 9.03 -17.70 7.46
CA ILE A 11 8.77 -16.43 8.15
C ILE A 11 10.10 -15.80 8.59
N ASP A 12 11.04 -16.56 9.18
CA ASP A 12 12.38 -16.07 9.52
C ASP A 12 13.12 -15.54 8.28
N LYS A 13 13.09 -16.27 7.15
CA LYS A 13 13.69 -15.80 5.89
C LYS A 13 13.08 -14.47 5.44
N LEU A 14 11.76 -14.34 5.48
CA LEU A 14 11.05 -13.09 5.15
C LEU A 14 11.51 -11.96 6.07
N LEU A 15 11.49 -12.16 7.38
CA LEU A 15 11.84 -11.12 8.35
C LEU A 15 13.32 -10.72 8.26
N ASN A 16 14.23 -11.66 8.01
CA ASN A 16 15.64 -11.33 7.75
C ASN A 16 15.80 -10.51 6.48
N ALA A 17 15.06 -10.83 5.41
CA ALA A 17 15.09 -10.02 4.19
C ALA A 17 14.55 -8.61 4.47
N CYS A 18 13.33 -8.50 5.01
CA CYS A 18 12.65 -7.22 5.24
C CYS A 18 13.38 -6.31 6.22
N PHE A 19 13.93 -6.85 7.31
CA PHE A 19 14.50 -6.02 8.37
C PHE A 19 16.02 -6.06 8.43
N LYS A 20 16.70 -6.96 7.71
CA LYS A 20 18.15 -7.19 7.86
C LYS A 20 18.50 -7.39 9.34
N MET A 21 17.82 -8.37 9.96
CA MET A 21 17.92 -8.57 11.40
C MET A 21 19.34 -8.90 11.85
N ASP A 22 19.77 -8.34 12.97
CA ASP A 22 21.04 -8.65 13.61
C ASP A 22 20.85 -9.26 15.01
N ASP A 23 21.93 -9.44 15.76
CA ASP A 23 21.86 -10.00 17.10
C ASP A 23 21.29 -9.05 18.15
N ASN A 24 21.10 -7.76 17.86
CA ASN A 24 20.43 -6.79 18.73
C ASN A 24 18.90 -6.85 18.59
N ASP A 25 18.39 -7.42 17.51
CA ASP A 25 16.95 -7.67 17.31
C ASP A 25 16.48 -8.82 18.21
N LYS A 26 16.28 -8.54 19.50
CA LYS A 26 15.93 -9.55 20.50
C LYS A 26 14.42 -9.72 20.65
N ASN A 27 13.64 -8.67 20.47
CA ASN A 27 12.20 -8.69 20.75
C ASN A 27 11.40 -8.35 19.48
N ILE A 28 10.56 -9.29 19.07
CA ILE A 28 9.58 -9.13 18.00
C ILE A 28 8.19 -9.07 18.63
N VAL A 29 7.43 -8.04 18.26
CA VAL A 29 6.06 -7.82 18.72
C VAL A 29 5.11 -7.99 17.55
N LEU A 30 4.10 -8.85 17.72
CA LEU A 30 2.95 -8.97 16.84
C LEU A 30 1.80 -8.14 17.44
N LEU A 31 1.23 -7.24 16.65
CA LEU A 31 0.07 -6.43 17.04
C LEU A 31 -1.16 -6.85 16.26
N VAL A 32 -2.29 -6.98 16.95
CA VAL A 32 -3.56 -7.44 16.37
C VAL A 32 -4.70 -6.61 16.95
N ASP A 33 -5.55 -6.05 16.09
CA ASP A 33 -6.79 -5.40 16.52
C ASP A 33 -7.93 -6.43 16.64
N VAL A 34 -8.94 -6.10 17.44
CA VAL A 34 -10.09 -6.98 17.69
C VAL A 34 -11.43 -6.29 17.44
N PRO A 35 -12.47 -7.05 17.03
CA PRO A 35 -13.81 -6.55 16.78
C PRO A 35 -14.48 -5.99 18.04
N ASP A 36 -15.55 -5.23 17.80
CA ASP A 36 -16.48 -4.76 18.83
C ASP A 36 -17.92 -4.76 18.28
N ALA A 37 -18.87 -4.25 19.07
CA ALA A 37 -20.28 -4.18 18.66
C ALA A 37 -20.56 -3.23 17.49
N LYS A 38 -19.71 -2.22 17.24
CA LYS A 38 -19.85 -1.25 16.14
C LYS A 38 -19.21 -1.77 14.85
N MET A 39 -18.12 -2.50 14.97
CA MET A 39 -17.42 -3.16 13.88
C MET A 39 -17.36 -4.67 14.14
N PRO A 40 -18.44 -5.40 13.78
CA PRO A 40 -18.53 -6.83 14.05
C PRO A 40 -17.47 -7.60 13.25
N ASP A 41 -17.13 -8.77 13.78
CA ASP A 41 -16.11 -9.64 13.21
C ASP A 41 -16.47 -10.16 11.80
N CYS A 42 -15.46 -10.59 11.07
CA CYS A 42 -15.62 -11.27 9.78
C CYS A 42 -14.61 -12.41 9.63
N ASP A 43 -14.82 -13.27 8.64
CA ASP A 43 -13.98 -14.46 8.41
C ASP A 43 -12.51 -14.08 8.14
N ASP A 44 -12.27 -13.03 7.35
CA ASP A 44 -10.91 -12.54 7.07
C ASP A 44 -10.23 -11.95 8.31
N TRP A 45 -10.97 -11.27 9.19
CA TRP A 45 -10.41 -10.73 10.42
C TRP A 45 -10.06 -11.84 11.41
N ARG A 46 -10.94 -12.84 11.54
CA ARG A 46 -10.68 -14.06 12.31
C ARG A 46 -9.49 -14.83 11.76
N PHE A 47 -9.38 -14.95 10.44
CA PHE A 47 -8.22 -15.52 9.76
C PHE A 47 -6.94 -14.78 10.16
N ARG A 48 -6.91 -13.44 10.12
CA ARG A 48 -5.73 -12.66 10.54
C ARG A 48 -5.31 -12.92 11.98
N ARG A 49 -6.27 -12.99 12.92
CA ARG A 49 -5.98 -13.32 14.33
C ARG A 49 -5.38 -14.73 14.47
N ASN A 50 -5.92 -15.70 13.74
CA ASN A 50 -5.38 -17.06 13.68
C ASN A 50 -3.96 -17.08 13.06
N PHE A 51 -3.77 -16.33 11.98
CA PHE A 51 -2.49 -16.23 11.27
C PHE A 51 -1.40 -15.61 12.17
N ALA A 52 -1.73 -14.58 12.94
CA ALA A 52 -0.82 -13.99 13.93
C ALA A 52 -0.42 -14.99 15.03
N LEU A 53 -1.36 -15.80 15.54
CA LEU A 53 -1.05 -16.87 16.49
C LEU A 53 -0.17 -17.97 15.88
N GLN A 54 -0.39 -18.32 14.61
CA GLN A 54 0.47 -19.27 13.90
C GLN A 54 1.90 -18.73 13.73
N TRP A 55 2.05 -17.43 13.45
CA TRP A 55 3.35 -16.76 13.40
C TRP A 55 4.03 -16.75 14.77
N LEU A 56 3.28 -16.43 15.83
CA LEU A 56 3.79 -16.49 17.20
C LEU A 56 4.37 -17.89 17.51
N GLN A 57 3.60 -18.95 17.26
CA GLN A 57 4.02 -20.33 17.53
C GLN A 57 5.23 -20.74 16.68
N SER A 58 5.17 -20.44 15.37
CA SER A 58 6.22 -20.82 14.42
C SER A 58 7.54 -20.10 14.69
N LEU A 59 7.50 -18.79 14.94
CA LEU A 59 8.69 -18.00 15.23
C LEU A 59 9.25 -18.27 16.63
N THR A 60 8.40 -18.48 17.64
CA THR A 60 8.87 -18.86 18.98
C THR A 60 9.64 -20.18 18.93
N LYS A 61 9.15 -21.15 18.13
CA LYS A 61 9.85 -22.42 17.91
C LYS A 61 11.15 -22.24 17.13
N GLU A 62 11.15 -21.43 16.06
CA GLU A 62 12.32 -21.20 15.21
C GLU A 62 13.44 -20.46 15.96
N TYR A 63 13.11 -19.41 16.71
CA TYR A 63 14.11 -18.61 17.42
C TYR A 63 14.55 -19.20 18.75
N GLY A 64 13.68 -19.97 19.43
CA GLY A 64 13.95 -20.51 20.75
C GLY A 64 14.36 -19.41 21.74
N LYS A 65 15.56 -19.51 22.30
CA LYS A 65 16.10 -18.51 23.25
C LYS A 65 16.82 -17.34 22.58
N LYS A 66 17.01 -17.35 21.25
CA LYS A 66 17.76 -16.30 20.55
C LYS A 66 16.99 -14.98 20.51
N ARG A 67 15.67 -15.05 20.34
CA ARG A 67 14.75 -13.91 20.23
C ARG A 67 13.42 -14.25 20.90
N SER A 68 12.84 -13.27 21.57
CA SER A 68 11.48 -13.33 22.10
C SER A 68 10.48 -12.87 21.04
N VAL A 69 9.37 -13.59 20.92
CA VAL A 69 8.23 -13.21 20.08
C VAL A 69 7.03 -13.09 21.00
N GLN A 70 6.37 -11.94 20.97
CA GLN A 70 5.19 -11.68 21.80
C GLN A 70 4.06 -11.17 20.93
N ILE A 71 2.83 -11.48 21.33
CA ILE A 71 1.62 -10.97 20.69
C ILE A 71 0.87 -10.09 21.67
N TYR A 72 0.34 -8.97 21.18
CA TYR A 72 -0.52 -8.07 21.92
C TYR A 72 -1.74 -7.71 21.09
N TYR A 73 -2.85 -7.54 21.79
CA TYR A 73 -4.15 -7.26 21.21
C TYR A 73 -4.64 -5.88 21.65
N TYR A 74 -5.42 -5.21 20.82
CA TYR A 74 -6.07 -3.96 21.21
C TYR A 74 -7.45 -3.81 20.55
N PRO A 75 -8.40 -3.10 21.19
CA PRO A 75 -9.68 -2.76 20.55
C PRO A 75 -9.44 -2.01 19.25
N ASN A 76 -10.17 -2.35 18.19
CA ASN A 76 -10.08 -1.59 16.94
C ASN A 76 -10.34 -0.09 17.17
N VAL A 77 -9.69 0.77 16.38
CA VAL A 77 -9.72 2.23 16.57
C VAL A 77 -10.80 2.92 15.73
N GLY A 78 -11.74 2.16 15.15
CA GLY A 78 -12.88 2.65 14.39
C GLY A 78 -12.59 3.21 12.98
N ALA A 79 -11.35 3.58 12.66
CA ALA A 79 -10.95 4.02 11.33
C ALA A 79 -9.54 3.56 10.95
N ASN A 80 -9.27 3.45 9.64
CA ASN A 80 -7.91 3.28 9.14
C ASN A 80 -7.04 4.44 9.59
N ASN A 81 -5.84 4.13 10.11
CA ASN A 81 -4.83 5.05 10.62
C ASN A 81 -5.30 5.92 11.82
N GLY A 82 -6.29 5.45 12.57
CA GLY A 82 -6.63 6.05 13.88
C GLY A 82 -5.49 5.88 14.89
N ASP A 83 -5.44 6.76 15.89
CA ASP A 83 -4.44 6.71 16.96
C ASP A 83 -4.54 5.38 17.72
N LEU A 84 -3.39 4.73 17.95
CA LEU A 84 -3.35 3.50 18.74
C LEU A 84 -3.65 3.81 20.22
N PRO A 85 -4.37 2.93 20.93
CA PRO A 85 -4.72 3.15 22.32
C PRO A 85 -3.49 3.20 23.22
N GLU A 86 -3.61 3.88 24.38
CA GLU A 86 -2.53 3.97 25.38
C GLU A 86 -2.21 2.61 26.01
N THR A 87 -3.16 1.67 25.96
CA THR A 87 -3.01 0.33 26.50
C THR A 87 -3.32 -0.76 25.48
N MET A 88 -2.59 -1.86 25.62
CA MET A 88 -2.77 -3.10 24.86
C MET A 88 -2.85 -4.27 25.83
N TYR A 89 -3.32 -5.41 25.35
CA TYR A 89 -3.66 -6.55 26.17
C TYR A 89 -2.82 -7.76 25.79
N LYS A 90 -2.30 -8.45 26.79
CA LYS A 90 -1.73 -9.79 26.65
C LYS A 90 -2.72 -10.82 27.17
N ILE A 91 -2.98 -11.85 26.39
CA ILE A 91 -3.91 -12.92 26.76
C ILE A 91 -3.12 -14.17 27.11
N ASN A 92 -3.53 -14.86 28.16
CA ASN A 92 -3.00 -16.18 28.50
C ASN A 92 -3.73 -17.25 27.69
N GLY A 93 -3.01 -17.96 26.81
CA GLY A 93 -3.55 -19.04 25.98
C GLY A 93 -3.50 -18.74 24.48
N SER A 94 -4.21 -19.56 23.69
CA SER A 94 -4.30 -19.40 22.22
C SER A 94 -5.77 -19.51 21.81
N THR A 95 -6.51 -18.40 21.91
CA THR A 95 -7.89 -18.29 21.41
C THR A 95 -7.93 -17.27 20.27
N VAL A 96 -8.77 -17.53 19.26
CA VAL A 96 -9.02 -16.62 18.13
C VAL A 96 -10.33 -15.84 18.29
N GLU A 97 -11.21 -16.33 19.17
CA GLU A 97 -12.47 -15.70 19.57
C GLU A 97 -12.15 -14.63 20.61
N ILE A 98 -11.65 -13.49 20.13
CA ILE A 98 -11.28 -12.35 20.94
C ILE A 98 -11.97 -11.14 20.34
N ASP A 99 -12.79 -10.48 21.15
CA ASP A 99 -13.36 -9.16 20.89
C ASP A 99 -12.95 -8.21 22.03
N THR A 100 -13.43 -6.97 21.96
CA THR A 100 -13.14 -5.94 22.95
C THR A 100 -13.65 -6.31 24.36
N GLU A 101 -14.81 -6.96 24.47
CA GLU A 101 -15.36 -7.38 25.78
C GLU A 101 -14.50 -8.46 26.41
N PHE A 102 -14.05 -9.44 25.62
CA PHE A 102 -13.12 -10.47 26.04
C PHE A 102 -11.79 -9.89 26.51
N LEU A 103 -11.22 -8.93 25.78
CA LEU A 103 -9.97 -8.26 26.19
C LEU A 103 -10.10 -7.60 27.56
N ASN A 104 -11.18 -6.86 27.78
CA ASN A 104 -11.42 -6.17 29.04
C ASN A 104 -11.63 -7.14 30.21
N ALA A 105 -12.24 -8.30 29.96
CA ALA A 105 -12.53 -9.30 30.99
C ALA A 105 -11.34 -10.21 31.33
N HIS A 106 -10.48 -10.50 30.36
CA HIS A 106 -9.49 -11.58 30.46
C HIS A 106 -8.05 -11.18 30.08
N GLY A 107 -7.86 -10.02 29.46
CA GLY A 107 -6.55 -9.53 29.06
C GLY A 107 -5.78 -8.91 30.22
N GLN A 108 -4.48 -9.18 30.28
CA GLN A 108 -3.55 -8.40 31.09
C GLN A 108 -3.27 -7.09 30.36
N GLU A 109 -3.78 -5.99 30.89
CA GLU A 109 -3.54 -4.64 30.38
C GLU A 109 -2.08 -4.20 30.63
N LEU A 110 -1.48 -3.60 29.60
CA LEU A 110 -0.08 -3.17 29.56
C LEU A 110 0.04 -1.87 28.77
N SER A 111 1.02 -1.03 29.10
CA SER A 111 1.23 0.23 28.37
C SER A 111 1.73 -0.03 26.95
N THR A 112 1.09 0.59 25.96
CA THR A 112 1.54 0.60 24.56
C THR A 112 2.96 1.14 24.45
N ALA A 113 3.28 2.22 25.17
CA ALA A 113 4.60 2.83 25.13
C ALA A 113 5.68 1.88 25.65
N GLU A 114 5.42 1.13 26.72
CA GLU A 114 6.37 0.15 27.27
C GLU A 114 6.58 -1.02 26.29
N ILE A 115 5.50 -1.54 25.70
CA ILE A 115 5.55 -2.62 24.70
C ILE A 115 6.42 -2.20 23.51
N LEU A 116 6.13 -1.02 22.93
CA LEU A 116 6.81 -0.55 21.73
C LEU A 116 8.28 -0.19 22.01
N THR A 117 8.59 0.42 23.16
CA THR A 117 9.98 0.75 23.56
C THR A 117 10.83 -0.52 23.75
N GLY A 118 10.22 -1.62 24.20
CA GLY A 118 10.89 -2.89 24.36
C GLY A 118 11.15 -3.66 23.05
N ALA A 119 10.46 -3.29 21.96
CA ALA A 119 10.51 -3.99 20.68
C ALA A 119 11.60 -3.45 19.76
N GLN A 120 12.20 -4.34 18.96
CA GLN A 120 13.05 -3.92 17.83
C GLN A 120 12.31 -4.07 16.49
N ILE A 121 11.39 -5.04 16.43
CA ILE A 121 10.55 -5.30 15.26
C ILE A 121 9.09 -5.38 15.70
N VAL A 122 8.24 -4.62 15.04
CA VAL A 122 6.78 -4.63 15.24
C VAL A 122 6.08 -5.05 13.96
N ILE A 123 5.22 -6.06 14.03
CA ILE A 123 4.46 -6.56 12.90
C ILE A 123 2.97 -6.45 13.24
N ALA A 124 2.25 -5.56 12.57
CA ALA A 124 0.82 -5.37 12.78
C ALA A 124 0.01 -6.14 11.73
N MET A 125 -0.82 -7.07 12.19
CA MET A 125 -1.75 -7.86 11.37
C MET A 125 -3.18 -7.45 11.73
N THR A 126 -3.66 -6.38 11.11
CA THR A 126 -4.85 -5.66 11.58
C THR A 126 -5.96 -5.59 10.53
N GLN A 127 -7.20 -5.43 10.97
CA GLN A 127 -8.34 -5.08 10.11
C GLN A 127 -8.23 -3.61 9.68
N LEU A 128 -8.00 -2.71 10.62
CA LEU A 128 -7.82 -1.30 10.35
C LEU A 128 -6.33 -0.97 10.23
N SER A 129 -5.95 -0.21 9.21
CA SER A 129 -4.53 0.10 8.97
C SER A 129 -3.91 0.85 10.13
N ALA A 130 -2.85 0.29 10.71
CA ALA A 130 -2.05 0.95 11.74
C ALA A 130 -0.78 1.60 11.17
N THR A 131 -0.69 1.76 9.84
CA THR A 131 0.56 2.11 9.16
C THR A 131 1.04 3.51 9.51
N ALA A 132 0.18 4.53 9.41
CA ALA A 132 0.54 5.91 9.75
C ALA A 132 0.89 6.09 11.23
N PRO A 133 0.07 5.64 12.21
CA PRO A 133 0.43 5.79 13.62
C PRO A 133 1.72 5.02 13.97
N LEU A 134 1.94 3.83 13.40
CA LEU A 134 3.19 3.09 13.62
C LEU A 134 4.41 3.78 13.00
N LYS A 135 4.29 4.47 11.85
CA LYS A 135 5.38 5.30 11.30
C LYS A 135 5.79 6.43 12.26
N VAL A 136 4.85 7.00 13.01
CA VAL A 136 5.14 8.01 14.03
C VAL A 136 5.78 7.36 15.25
N LEU A 137 5.15 6.32 15.79
CA LEU A 137 5.60 5.64 17.00
C LEU A 137 6.96 4.95 16.83
N ALA A 138 7.28 4.45 15.64
CA ALA A 138 8.59 3.86 15.32
C ALA A 138 9.73 4.84 15.59
N LYS A 139 9.54 6.12 15.26
CA LYS A 139 10.56 7.17 15.48
C LYS A 139 10.71 7.51 16.96
N ILE A 140 9.63 7.40 17.73
CA ILE A 140 9.61 7.70 19.17
C ILE A 140 10.21 6.54 19.98
N HIS A 141 9.82 5.30 19.66
CA HIS A 141 10.19 4.09 20.40
C HIS A 141 11.34 3.30 19.78
N HIS A 142 11.87 3.77 18.65
CA HIS A 142 13.07 3.26 17.98
C HIS A 142 12.97 1.82 17.44
N PHE A 143 11.80 1.38 16.98
CA PHE A 143 11.60 0.08 16.32
C PHE A 143 11.48 0.20 14.80
N ARG A 144 11.71 -0.89 14.06
CA ARG A 144 11.30 -1.04 12.65
C ARG A 144 10.02 -1.86 12.59
N GLY A 145 9.20 -1.71 11.55
CA GLY A 145 7.96 -2.48 11.49
C GLY A 145 7.40 -2.77 10.12
N ALA A 146 6.44 -3.69 10.11
CA ALA A 146 5.62 -4.05 8.97
C ALA A 146 4.15 -3.99 9.38
N THR A 147 3.28 -3.56 8.47
CA THR A 147 1.83 -3.63 8.66
C THR A 147 1.18 -4.40 7.51
N MET A 148 0.17 -5.20 7.84
CA MET A 148 -0.56 -6.05 6.88
C MET A 148 -2.07 -5.81 7.03
N PRO A 149 -2.55 -4.58 6.73
CA PRO A 149 -3.94 -4.23 6.95
C PRO A 149 -4.87 -4.95 5.97
N ASN A 150 -5.99 -5.50 6.44
CA ASN A 150 -6.90 -6.27 5.59
C ASN A 150 -6.24 -7.45 4.86
N PHE A 151 -5.12 -7.97 5.38
CA PHE A 151 -4.46 -9.13 4.79
C PHE A 151 -5.37 -10.36 4.79
N THR A 152 -5.45 -11.08 3.67
CA THR A 152 -6.30 -12.27 3.50
C THR A 152 -5.47 -13.48 3.10
N GLU A 153 -6.02 -14.68 3.27
CA GLU A 153 -5.32 -15.94 2.96
C GLU A 153 -4.74 -15.98 1.52
N PRO A 154 -5.46 -15.53 0.47
CA PRO A 154 -4.92 -15.52 -0.90
C PRO A 154 -3.64 -14.69 -1.09
N MET A 155 -3.29 -13.80 -0.15
CA MET A 155 -2.07 -12.98 -0.23
C MET A 155 -0.81 -13.68 0.29
N ILE A 156 -0.92 -14.83 0.95
CA ILE A 156 0.23 -15.55 1.53
C ILE A 156 1.36 -15.83 0.53
N PRO A 157 1.09 -16.18 -0.75
CA PRO A 157 2.15 -16.34 -1.75
C PRO A 157 3.05 -15.11 -1.90
N ALA A 158 2.51 -13.89 -1.75
CA ALA A 158 3.28 -12.65 -1.85
C ALA A 158 4.27 -12.46 -0.69
N LEU A 159 4.04 -13.09 0.46
CA LEU A 159 4.98 -13.11 1.58
C LEU A 159 6.12 -14.12 1.38
N ALA A 160 5.95 -15.10 0.48
CA ALA A 160 6.96 -16.13 0.21
C ALA A 160 7.98 -15.72 -0.86
N LEU A 161 7.84 -14.54 -1.45
CA LEU A 161 8.71 -14.03 -2.50
C LEU A 161 10.14 -13.76 -2.00
N ASP A 162 11.07 -13.67 -2.95
CA ASP A 162 12.42 -13.19 -2.68
C ASP A 162 12.43 -11.65 -2.71
N TYR A 163 12.28 -11.03 -1.54
CA TYR A 163 12.20 -9.58 -1.42
C TYR A 163 13.46 -8.84 -1.89
N ASN A 164 14.62 -9.50 -2.00
CA ASN A 164 15.79 -8.87 -2.63
C ASN A 164 15.59 -8.73 -4.14
N LYS A 165 15.00 -9.73 -4.80
CA LYS A 165 14.68 -9.65 -6.24
C LYS A 165 13.53 -8.67 -6.51
N VAL A 166 12.56 -8.60 -5.60
CA VAL A 166 11.51 -7.58 -5.63
C VAL A 166 12.16 -6.19 -5.55
N ASP A 167 13.05 -5.98 -4.58
CA ASP A 167 13.78 -4.73 -4.41
C ASP A 167 14.63 -4.36 -5.64
N GLU A 168 15.33 -5.33 -6.26
CA GLU A 168 16.09 -5.09 -7.50
C GLU A 168 15.21 -4.48 -8.61
N ARG A 169 14.01 -5.04 -8.83
CA ARG A 169 13.05 -4.54 -9.83
C ARG A 169 12.47 -3.18 -9.43
N VAL A 170 12.09 -3.01 -8.17
CA VAL A 170 11.60 -1.72 -7.65
C VAL A 170 12.65 -0.63 -7.81
N MET A 171 13.88 -0.89 -7.38
CA MET A 171 14.99 0.06 -7.46
C MET A 171 15.41 0.33 -8.90
N TYR A 172 15.24 -0.63 -9.82
CA TYR A 172 15.45 -0.42 -11.25
C TYR A 172 14.52 0.67 -11.80
N ILE A 173 13.23 0.63 -11.46
CA ILE A 173 12.24 1.64 -11.85
C ILE A 173 12.51 2.96 -11.12
N LYS A 174 12.67 2.92 -9.79
CA LYS A 174 12.88 4.13 -8.96
C LYS A 174 14.05 4.96 -9.47
N LYS A 175 15.21 4.34 -9.74
CA LYS A 175 16.42 5.04 -10.23
C LYS A 175 16.23 5.73 -11.59
N ARG A 176 15.28 5.24 -12.40
CA ARG A 176 14.93 5.86 -13.68
C ARG A 176 13.93 6.98 -13.48
N LEU A 177 12.89 6.75 -12.68
CA LEU A 177 11.92 7.79 -12.31
C LEU A 177 12.60 8.99 -11.64
N ASP A 178 13.60 8.77 -10.77
CA ASP A 178 14.37 9.86 -10.13
C ASP A 178 15.04 10.82 -11.11
N LYS A 179 15.27 10.38 -12.36
CA LYS A 179 15.91 11.16 -13.43
C LYS A 179 14.93 11.62 -14.50
N ALA A 180 13.73 11.06 -14.53
CA ALA A 180 12.74 11.37 -15.54
C ALA A 180 12.17 12.77 -15.33
N VAL A 181 11.78 13.43 -16.42
CA VAL A 181 11.04 14.69 -16.40
C VAL A 181 9.59 14.51 -16.85
N SER A 182 9.30 13.46 -17.62
CA SER A 182 7.93 13.05 -17.90
C SER A 182 7.77 11.54 -18.00
N VAL A 183 6.55 11.09 -17.75
CA VAL A 183 6.09 9.71 -17.95
C VAL A 183 4.90 9.73 -18.89
N ASP A 184 5.04 9.08 -20.03
CA ASP A 184 4.01 9.02 -21.06
C ASP A 184 3.34 7.64 -21.06
N TYR A 185 2.04 7.62 -20.74
CA TYR A 185 1.18 6.44 -20.74
C TYR A 185 0.37 6.39 -22.02
N TYR A 186 0.47 5.27 -22.74
CA TYR A 186 -0.36 5.00 -23.91
C TYR A 186 -1.30 3.85 -23.60
N PHE A 187 -2.59 4.13 -23.64
CA PHE A 187 -3.64 3.15 -23.37
C PHE A 187 -4.32 2.73 -24.66
N THR A 188 -4.82 1.50 -24.69
CA THR A 188 -5.74 1.00 -25.71
C THR A 188 -6.97 0.43 -25.07
N THR A 189 -8.13 0.70 -25.67
CA THR A 189 -9.43 0.10 -25.33
C THR A 189 -10.01 -0.58 -26.57
N PRO A 190 -11.15 -1.29 -26.48
CA PRO A 190 -11.89 -1.70 -27.66
C PRO A 190 -12.27 -0.48 -28.53
N GLY A 191 -11.50 -0.25 -29.59
CA GLY A 191 -11.77 0.76 -30.62
C GLY A 191 -10.95 2.05 -30.53
N ASP A 192 -10.38 2.38 -29.37
CA ASP A 192 -9.73 3.69 -29.16
C ASP A 192 -8.32 3.60 -28.55
N LYS A 193 -7.60 4.72 -28.65
CA LYS A 193 -6.27 4.91 -28.07
C LYS A 193 -6.27 6.22 -27.29
N PHE A 194 -5.65 6.18 -26.11
CA PHE A 194 -5.54 7.35 -25.24
C PHE A 194 -4.08 7.57 -24.84
N HIS A 195 -3.76 8.81 -24.52
CA HIS A 195 -2.44 9.23 -24.07
C HIS A 195 -2.59 10.15 -22.88
N PHE A 196 -1.82 9.87 -21.84
CA PHE A 196 -1.63 10.74 -20.69
C PHE A 196 -0.14 10.96 -20.49
N LYS A 197 0.28 12.22 -20.50
CA LYS A 197 1.62 12.64 -20.12
C LYS A 197 1.58 13.16 -18.71
N ALA A 198 2.34 12.56 -17.82
CA ALA A 198 2.57 13.06 -16.47
C ALA A 198 3.89 13.83 -16.41
N ASP A 199 3.85 15.02 -15.84
CA ASP A 199 5.02 15.82 -15.50
C ASP A 199 5.58 15.32 -14.17
N VAL A 200 6.85 14.93 -14.13
CA VAL A 200 7.52 14.43 -12.92
C VAL A 200 8.77 15.26 -12.59
N ARG A 201 8.92 16.45 -13.20
CA ARG A 201 9.94 17.42 -12.78
C ARG A 201 9.77 17.77 -11.31
N ASN A 202 10.82 18.23 -10.65
CA ASN A 202 10.75 18.69 -9.25
C ASN A 202 10.28 17.62 -8.24
N ARG A 203 10.33 16.33 -8.61
CA ARG A 203 9.87 15.21 -7.80
C ARG A 203 10.99 14.19 -7.60
N GLN A 204 10.79 13.32 -6.63
CA GLN A 204 11.65 12.17 -6.36
C GLN A 204 10.76 10.95 -6.25
N ALA A 205 11.22 9.82 -6.81
CA ALA A 205 10.49 8.58 -6.67
C ALA A 205 10.78 7.94 -5.32
N HIS A 206 9.85 7.12 -4.87
CA HIS A 206 9.92 6.34 -3.65
C HIS A 206 9.95 4.85 -3.99
N ALA A 207 10.63 4.08 -3.16
CA ALA A 207 10.61 2.63 -3.20
C ALA A 207 9.77 2.11 -2.03
N SER A 208 8.76 1.30 -2.34
CA SER A 208 8.03 0.46 -1.40
C SER A 208 8.33 -0.98 -1.81
N SER A 209 9.53 -1.44 -1.48
CA SER A 209 10.01 -2.80 -1.83
C SER A 209 9.76 -3.84 -0.74
N GLY A 210 9.31 -3.42 0.44
CA GLY A 210 9.21 -4.27 1.64
C GLY A 210 10.53 -4.45 2.39
N LEU A 211 11.59 -3.73 2.02
CA LEU A 211 12.86 -3.68 2.76
C LEU A 211 12.88 -2.46 3.70
N MET A 212 12.61 -2.68 4.98
CA MET A 212 12.64 -1.69 6.05
C MET A 212 14.02 -1.65 6.74
N HIS A 213 15.08 -1.49 5.96
CA HIS A 213 16.47 -1.52 6.45
C HIS A 213 16.90 -0.21 7.13
N GLY A 214 16.22 0.89 6.82
CA GLY A 214 16.52 2.19 7.41
C GLY A 214 16.09 2.28 8.87
N LYS A 215 16.63 3.28 9.56
CA LYS A 215 16.28 3.56 10.96
C LYS A 215 14.78 3.82 11.08
N TYR A 216 14.15 3.05 11.96
CA TYR A 216 12.76 3.25 12.37
C TYR A 216 11.75 3.20 11.22
N GLN A 217 12.06 2.47 10.16
CA GLN A 217 11.20 2.36 9.00
C GLN A 217 10.02 1.43 9.27
N VAL A 218 8.85 1.86 8.83
CA VAL A 218 7.62 1.06 8.82
C VAL A 218 7.05 1.08 7.40
N GLY A 219 6.80 -0.11 6.86
CA GLY A 219 6.22 -0.32 5.54
C GLY A 219 5.11 -1.36 5.56
N ASN A 220 4.47 -1.58 4.41
CA ASN A 220 3.48 -2.65 4.27
C ASN A 220 4.12 -3.99 3.92
N LEU A 221 3.43 -5.07 4.25
CA LEU A 221 3.64 -6.39 3.65
C LEU A 221 2.28 -6.96 3.20
N PRO A 222 2.17 -7.56 2.00
CA PRO A 222 3.20 -7.58 0.96
C PRO A 222 3.50 -6.17 0.41
N SER A 223 4.59 -6.06 -0.33
CA SER A 223 5.09 -4.80 -0.91
C SER A 223 5.87 -5.14 -2.18
N GLY A 224 6.15 -4.14 -3.03
CA GLY A 224 6.79 -4.39 -4.32
C GLY A 224 6.40 -3.39 -5.41
N GLU A 225 6.62 -2.11 -5.18
CA GLU A 225 6.46 -1.07 -6.21
C GLU A 225 7.52 0.04 -6.07
N ALA A 226 7.73 0.76 -7.17
CA ALA A 226 8.20 2.14 -7.11
C ALA A 226 7.03 3.07 -7.39
N TYR A 227 7.00 4.25 -6.78
CA TYR A 227 5.98 5.25 -7.06
C TYR A 227 6.55 6.67 -7.06
N ILE A 228 5.83 7.60 -7.67
CA ILE A 228 6.16 9.03 -7.68
C ILE A 228 4.87 9.85 -7.71
N VAL A 229 4.80 10.92 -6.93
CA VAL A 229 3.72 11.91 -7.07
C VAL A 229 4.06 12.80 -8.27
N PRO A 230 3.17 12.98 -9.25
CA PRO A 230 3.39 13.95 -10.32
C PRO A 230 3.66 15.36 -9.79
N TYR A 231 4.32 16.18 -10.59
CA TYR A 231 4.44 17.60 -10.30
C TYR A 231 3.06 18.25 -10.38
N GLU A 232 2.62 18.91 -9.30
CA GLU A 232 1.26 19.42 -9.17
C GLU A 232 1.15 20.91 -9.58
N GLY A 233 2.28 21.52 -9.97
CA GLY A 233 2.33 22.91 -10.44
C GLY A 233 2.43 23.93 -9.32
N GLU A 234 2.95 23.54 -8.15
CA GLU A 234 3.00 24.39 -6.97
C GLU A 234 4.10 25.46 -6.97
N ILE A 235 5.03 25.45 -7.93
CA ILE A 235 6.07 26.48 -8.08
C ILE A 235 5.51 27.64 -8.90
N GLU A 236 5.54 28.84 -8.33
CA GLU A 236 5.06 30.06 -8.98
C GLU A 236 5.76 30.29 -10.33
N GLY A 237 4.97 30.41 -11.41
CA GLY A 237 5.48 30.62 -12.76
C GLY A 237 5.91 29.35 -13.51
N ASP A 238 5.87 28.16 -12.89
CA ASP A 238 6.15 26.87 -13.53
C ASP A 238 4.97 25.91 -13.34
N PRO A 239 3.90 26.01 -14.16
CA PRO A 239 2.75 25.12 -14.02
C PRO A 239 3.10 23.67 -14.38
N SER A 240 2.34 22.73 -13.83
CA SER A 240 2.44 21.32 -14.24
C SER A 240 2.09 21.15 -15.71
N GLN A 241 2.89 20.35 -16.40
CA GLN A 241 2.65 19.97 -17.79
C GLN A 241 1.84 18.66 -17.92
N SER A 242 1.36 18.10 -16.80
CA SER A 242 0.54 16.89 -16.81
C SER A 242 -0.76 17.13 -17.58
N ALA A 243 -0.99 16.39 -18.66
CA ALA A 243 -2.16 16.53 -19.50
C ALA A 243 -2.45 15.27 -20.33
N GLY A 244 -3.71 15.09 -20.73
CA GLY A 244 -4.12 14.01 -21.64
C GLY A 244 -5.46 13.41 -21.25
N THR A 245 -5.64 12.13 -21.55
CA THR A 245 -6.84 11.38 -21.21
C THR A 245 -6.47 10.08 -20.49
N ILE A 246 -7.02 9.88 -19.29
CA ILE A 246 -6.87 8.64 -18.52
C ILE A 246 -8.18 7.85 -18.63
N PRO A 247 -8.18 6.65 -19.24
CA PRO A 247 -9.33 5.75 -19.18
C PRO A 247 -9.33 4.99 -17.84
N VAL A 248 -10.52 4.81 -17.26
CA VAL A 248 -10.73 3.96 -16.06
C VAL A 248 -12.00 3.14 -16.25
N GLN A 249 -11.93 1.84 -15.97
CA GLN A 249 -13.07 0.94 -16.14
C GLN A 249 -13.91 0.81 -14.86
N PHE A 250 -15.23 0.91 -15.01
CA PHE A 250 -16.24 0.71 -13.98
C PHE A 250 -17.27 -0.30 -14.50
N GLY A 251 -17.17 -1.55 -14.05
CA GLY A 251 -17.98 -2.64 -14.60
C GLY A 251 -17.73 -2.81 -16.11
N ASP A 252 -18.77 -2.61 -16.92
CA ASP A 252 -18.69 -2.67 -18.38
C ASP A 252 -18.48 -1.30 -19.05
N GLU A 253 -18.44 -0.21 -18.27
CA GLU A 253 -18.26 1.15 -18.79
C GLU A 253 -16.80 1.62 -18.64
N ILE A 254 -16.25 2.27 -19.66
CA ILE A 254 -14.95 2.96 -19.58
C ILE A 254 -15.21 4.46 -19.45
N VAL A 255 -14.81 5.01 -18.31
CA VAL A 255 -14.87 6.45 -18.01
C VAL A 255 -13.59 7.12 -18.48
N LEU A 256 -13.71 8.20 -19.24
CA LEU A 256 -12.57 8.92 -19.83
C LEU A 256 -12.34 10.27 -19.13
N TYR A 257 -11.27 10.38 -18.34
CA TYR A 257 -10.92 11.60 -17.61
C TYR A 257 -10.00 12.49 -18.44
N LYS A 258 -10.44 13.71 -18.75
CA LYS A 258 -9.61 14.76 -19.32
C LYS A 258 -8.76 15.39 -18.21
N VAL A 259 -7.44 15.28 -18.35
CA VAL A 259 -6.45 15.84 -17.41
C VAL A 259 -5.80 17.08 -18.00
N GLU A 260 -5.70 18.13 -17.19
CA GLU A 260 -4.96 19.38 -17.46
C GLU A 260 -4.35 19.91 -16.15
N GLY A 261 -3.07 20.31 -16.18
CA GLY A 261 -2.40 20.87 -14.99
C GLY A 261 -2.41 19.91 -13.80
N ASN A 262 -2.19 18.62 -14.05
CA ASN A 262 -2.24 17.53 -13.07
C ASN A 262 -3.62 17.24 -12.44
N ARG A 263 -4.70 17.76 -13.01
CA ARG A 263 -6.05 17.53 -12.51
C ARG A 263 -6.97 16.98 -13.59
N ALA A 264 -7.71 15.93 -13.27
CA ALA A 264 -8.88 15.54 -14.02
C ALA A 264 -9.95 16.61 -13.84
N ILE A 265 -10.25 17.33 -14.91
CA ILE A 265 -11.17 18.48 -14.90
C ILE A 265 -12.54 18.14 -15.49
N LYS A 266 -12.66 17.02 -16.21
CA LYS A 266 -13.87 16.64 -16.92
C LYS A 266 -13.89 15.15 -17.28
N VAL A 267 -15.09 14.56 -17.28
CA VAL A 267 -15.36 13.27 -17.92
C VAL A 267 -15.84 13.48 -19.37
N LEU A 268 -15.23 12.77 -20.31
CA LEU A 268 -15.48 12.87 -21.76
C LEU A 268 -16.44 11.80 -22.29
N SER A 269 -16.58 10.69 -21.59
CA SER A 269 -17.47 9.58 -21.91
C SER A 269 -18.89 9.85 -21.41
N GLU A 270 -19.83 9.03 -21.87
CA GLU A 270 -21.23 9.09 -21.49
C GLU A 270 -21.67 7.73 -20.92
N GLY A 271 -22.56 7.76 -19.93
CA GLY A 271 -23.03 6.58 -19.22
C GLY A 271 -23.34 6.84 -17.75
N PRO A 272 -23.94 5.87 -17.04
CA PRO A 272 -24.25 6.02 -15.62
C PRO A 272 -23.00 6.26 -14.77
N PHE A 273 -21.89 5.55 -14.99
CA PHE A 273 -20.66 5.78 -14.22
C PHE A 273 -19.99 7.10 -14.63
N SER A 274 -19.98 7.43 -15.92
CA SER A 274 -19.47 8.72 -16.41
C SER A 274 -20.22 9.91 -15.80
N THR A 275 -21.55 9.79 -15.65
CA THR A 275 -22.37 10.82 -15.00
C THR A 275 -22.03 10.94 -13.51
N ALA A 276 -21.88 9.80 -12.82
CA ALA A 276 -21.52 9.79 -11.40
C ALA A 276 -20.13 10.41 -11.16
N GLU A 277 -19.13 10.02 -11.94
CA GLU A 277 -17.76 10.54 -11.83
C GLU A 277 -17.67 12.02 -12.23
N LYS A 278 -18.46 12.45 -13.22
CA LYS A 278 -18.58 13.87 -13.56
C LYS A 278 -19.14 14.69 -12.41
N ASN A 279 -20.17 14.20 -11.74
CA ASN A 279 -20.75 14.87 -10.57
C ASN A 279 -19.75 14.87 -9.41
N MET A 280 -19.04 13.76 -9.19
CA MET A 280 -18.01 13.68 -8.15
C MET A 280 -16.88 14.68 -8.37
N LEU A 281 -16.37 14.83 -9.60
CA LEU A 281 -15.35 15.86 -9.92
C LEU A 281 -15.87 17.28 -9.73
N TRP A 282 -17.16 17.53 -10.00
CA TRP A 282 -17.78 18.84 -9.79
C TRP A 282 -17.97 19.16 -8.31
N ASP A 283 -18.50 18.19 -7.56
CA ASP A 283 -18.81 18.33 -6.14
C ASP A 283 -17.56 18.29 -5.25
N GLU A 284 -16.50 17.61 -5.68
CA GLU A 284 -15.23 17.49 -4.97
C GLU A 284 -14.03 17.61 -5.92
N PRO A 285 -13.63 18.82 -6.34
CA PRO A 285 -12.53 19.00 -7.28
C PRO A 285 -11.17 18.43 -6.82
N ALA A 286 -10.96 18.29 -5.51
CA ALA A 286 -9.74 17.70 -4.94
C ALA A 286 -9.59 16.21 -5.29
N TYR A 287 -10.71 15.49 -5.51
CA TYR A 287 -10.68 14.13 -6.02
C TYR A 287 -9.97 14.04 -7.38
N GLY A 288 -10.09 15.07 -8.23
CA GLY A 288 -9.51 15.07 -9.56
C GLY A 288 -7.99 15.16 -9.61
N ASN A 289 -7.28 15.39 -8.50
CA ASN A 289 -5.82 15.46 -8.49
C ASN A 289 -5.19 14.11 -8.84
N ILE A 290 -4.20 14.08 -9.76
CA ILE A 290 -3.42 12.86 -10.01
C ILE A 290 -2.36 12.74 -8.93
N SER A 291 -2.55 11.83 -7.98
CA SER A 291 -1.84 11.80 -6.70
C SER A 291 -0.67 10.83 -6.65
N GLU A 292 -0.62 9.84 -7.53
CA GLU A 292 0.45 8.85 -7.57
C GLU A 292 0.54 8.21 -8.96
N LEU A 293 1.78 7.97 -9.40
CA LEU A 293 2.12 7.06 -10.47
C LEU A 293 2.87 5.88 -9.87
N GLY A 294 2.22 4.72 -9.81
CA GLY A 294 2.78 3.53 -9.20
C GLY A 294 3.14 2.45 -10.21
N PHE A 295 4.16 1.67 -9.85
CA PHE A 295 4.76 0.65 -10.70
C PHE A 295 5.00 -0.61 -9.86
N GLY A 296 3.93 -1.38 -9.64
CA GLY A 296 3.97 -2.69 -9.01
C GLY A 296 4.72 -3.71 -9.86
N VAL A 297 5.50 -4.59 -9.23
CA VAL A 297 6.37 -5.57 -9.91
C VAL A 297 6.04 -7.04 -9.58
N LEU A 298 5.00 -7.31 -8.80
CA LEU A 298 4.73 -8.62 -8.24
C LEU A 298 4.12 -9.64 -9.22
N ASP A 299 3.45 -9.21 -10.30
CA ASP A 299 2.92 -10.15 -11.31
C ASP A 299 4.04 -10.96 -11.98
N ALA A 300 5.21 -10.36 -12.17
CA ALA A 300 6.39 -11.04 -12.70
C ALA A 300 6.90 -12.19 -11.81
N PHE A 301 6.44 -12.26 -10.55
CA PHE A 301 6.74 -13.35 -9.62
C PHE A 301 5.59 -14.39 -9.53
N GLY A 302 4.58 -14.29 -10.39
CA GLY A 302 3.45 -15.20 -10.45
C GLY A 302 2.37 -14.95 -9.38
N VAL A 303 2.43 -13.80 -8.69
CA VAL A 303 1.34 -13.38 -7.80
C VAL A 303 0.14 -12.94 -8.65
N LYS A 304 -1.07 -13.19 -8.15
CA LYS A 304 -2.32 -12.87 -8.85
C LYS A 304 -3.20 -11.96 -8.02
N ALA A 305 -4.06 -11.23 -8.70
CA ALA A 305 -5.01 -10.33 -8.09
C ALA A 305 -5.95 -11.09 -7.16
N VAL A 306 -6.23 -10.49 -6.01
CA VAL A 306 -7.08 -11.09 -4.96
C VAL A 306 -8.28 -10.20 -4.61
N GLY A 307 -8.46 -9.08 -5.32
CA GLY A 307 -9.52 -8.11 -5.04
C GLY A 307 -9.21 -7.25 -3.82
N SER A 308 -7.93 -7.01 -3.54
CA SER A 308 -7.49 -6.16 -2.44
C SER A 308 -6.39 -5.22 -2.89
N ILE A 309 -6.65 -3.92 -2.74
CA ILE A 309 -5.74 -2.86 -3.16
C ILE A 309 -4.34 -3.03 -2.55
N LEU A 310 -4.21 -3.48 -1.29
CA LEU A 310 -2.92 -3.74 -0.63
C LEU A 310 -1.97 -4.59 -1.49
N LEU A 311 -2.50 -5.60 -2.17
CA LEU A 311 -1.72 -6.48 -3.03
C LEU A 311 -1.83 -6.09 -4.50
N ASP A 312 -3.03 -5.81 -4.99
CA ASP A 312 -3.32 -5.69 -6.41
C ASP A 312 -2.57 -4.51 -7.04
N GLU A 313 -2.40 -3.40 -6.30
CA GLU A 313 -1.60 -2.26 -6.74
C GLU A 313 -0.12 -2.63 -6.97
N LYS A 314 0.39 -3.64 -6.26
CA LYS A 314 1.77 -4.13 -6.42
C LYS A 314 1.93 -5.06 -7.62
N LEU A 315 0.86 -5.40 -8.35
CA LEU A 315 0.93 -6.33 -9.49
C LEU A 315 1.28 -5.65 -10.80
N GLY A 316 1.04 -4.35 -10.95
CA GLY A 316 1.26 -3.65 -12.21
C GLY A 316 1.29 -2.14 -12.07
N VAL A 317 1.13 -1.44 -13.18
CA VAL A 317 1.06 0.02 -13.17
C VAL A 317 -0.27 0.47 -12.59
N HIS A 318 -0.26 1.52 -11.76
CA HIS A 318 -1.47 2.21 -11.33
C HIS A 318 -1.30 3.72 -11.38
N ILE A 319 -2.44 4.41 -11.48
CA ILE A 319 -2.51 5.86 -11.36
C ILE A 319 -3.54 6.17 -10.28
N ALA A 320 -3.13 6.92 -9.26
CA ALA A 320 -4.01 7.27 -8.16
C ALA A 320 -4.62 8.67 -8.31
N PHE A 321 -5.80 8.83 -7.74
CA PHE A 321 -6.55 10.08 -7.68
C PHE A 321 -6.74 10.55 -6.24
N GLY A 322 -6.69 11.86 -6.00
CA GLY A 322 -7.05 12.50 -4.72
C GLY A 322 -5.86 13.03 -3.93
N ARG A 323 -5.80 12.67 -2.64
CA ARG A 323 -4.81 13.19 -1.67
C ARG A 323 -3.39 12.70 -2.01
N SER A 324 -2.43 13.61 -2.01
CA SER A 324 -1.03 13.33 -2.35
C SER A 324 0.00 13.80 -1.31
N GLU A 325 -0.38 14.67 -0.36
CA GLU A 325 0.56 15.30 0.59
C GLU A 325 1.42 14.29 1.37
N HIS A 326 0.81 13.21 1.84
CA HIS A 326 1.50 12.14 2.56
C HIS A 326 2.54 11.34 1.73
N PHE A 327 2.55 11.53 0.41
CA PHE A 327 3.52 10.97 -0.54
C PHE A 327 4.44 12.04 -1.16
N GLY A 328 4.33 13.31 -0.73
CA GLY A 328 5.19 14.41 -1.20
C GLY A 328 4.53 15.38 -2.18
N GLY A 329 3.21 15.28 -2.40
CA GLY A 329 2.44 16.31 -3.12
C GLY A 329 1.97 17.45 -2.20
N ILE A 330 1.04 18.27 -2.69
CA ILE A 330 0.47 19.40 -1.94
C ILE A 330 -1.03 19.23 -1.63
N VAL A 331 -1.74 18.30 -2.29
CA VAL A 331 -3.16 18.06 -2.01
C VAL A 331 -3.30 17.31 -0.68
N SER A 332 -3.79 18.03 0.32
CA SER A 332 -3.98 17.58 1.70
C SER A 332 -5.46 17.36 2.03
N PRO A 333 -5.81 16.82 3.22
CA PRO A 333 -7.19 16.73 3.66
C PRO A 333 -7.93 18.08 3.64
N ASP A 334 -7.23 19.20 3.86
CA ASP A 334 -7.81 20.55 3.85
C ASP A 334 -8.14 21.06 2.43
N SER A 335 -7.69 20.33 1.40
CA SER A 335 -8.05 20.63 0.00
C SER A 335 -9.44 20.10 -0.37
N PHE A 336 -9.98 19.16 0.41
CA PHE A 336 -11.30 18.57 0.19
C PHE A 336 -12.39 19.40 0.89
N ASN A 337 -13.61 19.40 0.34
CA ASN A 337 -14.73 20.12 0.93
C ASN A 337 -15.13 19.60 2.31
N LYS A 338 -14.91 18.30 2.57
CA LYS A 338 -15.20 17.64 3.86
C LYS A 338 -14.17 16.55 4.15
N LYS A 339 -13.92 16.29 5.44
CA LYS A 339 -12.99 15.23 5.87
C LYS A 339 -13.43 13.85 5.40
N GLU A 340 -14.73 13.60 5.33
CA GLU A 340 -15.29 12.32 4.89
C GLU A 340 -15.12 12.08 3.39
N ASN A 341 -14.84 13.13 2.61
CA ASN A 341 -14.62 13.06 1.17
C ASN A 341 -13.14 12.81 0.81
N VAL A 342 -12.24 12.83 1.80
CA VAL A 342 -10.80 12.65 1.56
C VAL A 342 -10.56 11.24 1.07
N VAL A 343 -10.06 11.13 -0.16
CA VAL A 343 -9.77 9.87 -0.82
C VAL A 343 -8.36 9.85 -1.40
N HIS A 344 -7.82 8.64 -1.51
CA HIS A 344 -6.70 8.29 -2.36
C HIS A 344 -7.11 6.99 -3.05
N ILE A 345 -7.23 6.99 -4.38
CA ILE A 345 -7.85 5.88 -5.12
C ILE A 345 -6.92 5.40 -6.22
N ASP A 346 -6.31 4.24 -6.00
CA ASP A 346 -5.46 3.55 -6.95
C ASP A 346 -6.27 2.89 -8.07
N ARG A 347 -6.03 3.30 -9.32
CA ARG A 347 -6.57 2.64 -10.51
C ARG A 347 -5.51 1.72 -11.10
N VAL A 348 -5.61 0.44 -10.78
CA VAL A 348 -4.63 -0.59 -11.18
C VAL A 348 -4.91 -1.09 -12.60
N TYR A 349 -3.92 -0.97 -13.48
CA TYR A 349 -4.01 -1.35 -14.89
C TYR A 349 -3.46 -2.76 -15.11
N ILE A 350 -4.20 -3.75 -14.59
CA ILE A 350 -4.04 -5.17 -14.88
C ILE A 350 -5.37 -5.74 -15.39
N PRO A 351 -5.37 -6.81 -16.22
CA PRO A 351 -6.60 -7.37 -16.79
C PRO A 351 -7.67 -7.77 -15.77
N GLU A 352 -7.25 -8.22 -14.58
CA GLU A 352 -8.13 -8.62 -13.49
C GLU A 352 -8.89 -7.44 -12.88
N CYS A 353 -8.34 -6.23 -12.95
CA CYS A 353 -8.98 -5.01 -12.45
C CYS A 353 -9.69 -4.20 -13.54
N GLN A 354 -9.11 -4.18 -14.76
CA GLN A 354 -9.58 -3.37 -15.88
C GLN A 354 -9.49 -4.16 -17.20
N LYS A 355 -10.41 -5.11 -17.38
CA LYS A 355 -10.39 -6.12 -18.47
C LYS A 355 -10.31 -5.56 -19.89
N ASP A 356 -10.86 -4.37 -20.13
CA ASP A 356 -10.97 -3.74 -21.45
C ASP A 356 -9.95 -2.59 -21.64
N ILE A 357 -9.06 -2.35 -20.67
CA ILE A 357 -8.01 -1.34 -20.80
C ILE A 357 -6.66 -2.04 -20.76
N ARG A 358 -5.81 -1.72 -21.74
CA ARG A 358 -4.43 -2.23 -21.81
C ARG A 358 -3.46 -1.06 -21.86
N ILE A 359 -2.33 -1.21 -21.18
CA ILE A 359 -1.19 -0.31 -21.31
C ILE A 359 -0.37 -0.76 -22.51
N LYS A 360 -0.50 -0.02 -23.61
CA LYS A 360 0.30 -0.27 -24.81
C LYS A 360 1.76 0.03 -24.56
N SER A 361 2.05 1.15 -23.89
CA SER A 361 3.41 1.44 -23.42
C SER A 361 3.44 2.48 -22.32
N VAL A 362 4.47 2.41 -21.47
CA VAL A 362 4.90 3.51 -20.61
C VAL A 362 6.31 3.90 -20.99
N ILE A 363 6.52 5.19 -21.27
CA ILE A 363 7.79 5.74 -21.73
C ILE A 363 8.24 6.81 -20.74
N PHE A 364 9.47 6.71 -20.26
CA PHE A 364 10.10 7.76 -19.46
C PHE A 364 10.91 8.66 -20.39
N THR A 365 10.75 9.97 -20.22
CA THR A 365 11.55 10.99 -20.90
C THR A 365 12.51 11.62 -19.90
N TYR A 366 13.77 11.82 -20.29
CA TYR A 366 14.82 12.40 -19.46
C TYR A 366 15.16 13.84 -19.87
N GLU A 367 15.91 14.57 -19.04
CA GLU A 367 16.29 15.98 -19.29
C GLU A 367 17.04 16.19 -20.62
N ASP A 368 17.82 15.18 -21.07
CA ASP A 368 18.56 15.23 -22.33
C ASP A 368 17.69 14.92 -23.57
N GLY A 369 16.38 14.69 -23.37
CA GLY A 369 15.42 14.36 -24.41
C GLY A 369 15.42 12.89 -24.82
N THR A 370 16.21 12.03 -24.16
CA THR A 370 16.16 10.59 -24.41
C THR A 370 14.87 9.98 -23.86
N ASN A 371 14.35 8.97 -24.57
CA ASN A 371 13.15 8.23 -24.22
C ASN A 371 13.49 6.77 -23.96
N GLU A 372 12.99 6.21 -22.86
CA GLU A 372 13.12 4.79 -22.51
C GLU A 372 11.74 4.17 -22.32
N ALA A 373 11.43 3.13 -23.09
CA ALA A 373 10.25 2.33 -22.84
C ALA A 373 10.49 1.46 -21.60
N ILE A 374 9.56 1.50 -20.66
CA ILE A 374 9.61 0.74 -19.39
C ILE A 374 8.62 -0.42 -19.43
N VAL A 375 7.44 -0.15 -19.98
CA VAL A 375 6.36 -1.13 -20.19
C VAL A 375 6.01 -1.14 -21.67
N ALA A 376 5.78 -2.32 -22.24
CA ALA A 376 5.17 -2.48 -23.56
C ALA A 376 4.20 -3.66 -23.54
N ASP A 377 3.01 -3.47 -24.11
CA ASP A 377 1.95 -4.48 -24.17
C ASP A 377 1.71 -5.15 -22.81
N ASP A 378 1.52 -4.31 -21.78
CA ASP A 378 1.31 -4.64 -20.36
C ASP A 378 2.47 -5.35 -19.64
N ASN A 379 3.61 -5.51 -20.30
CA ASN A 379 4.77 -6.18 -19.72
C ASN A 379 5.90 -5.21 -19.46
N TYR A 380 6.53 -5.30 -18.28
CA TYR A 380 7.81 -4.65 -18.04
C TYR A 380 8.88 -5.23 -18.97
N LEU A 381 9.77 -4.37 -19.49
CA LEU A 381 10.80 -4.75 -20.44
C LEU A 381 12.10 -5.32 -19.80
N PHE A 382 12.04 -5.74 -18.53
CA PHE A 382 13.21 -6.21 -17.74
C PHE A 382 12.93 -7.40 -16.80
#